data_AF-A0A3R9YFB3-F1
#
_entry.id   AF-A0A3R9YFB3-F1
#
_cell.length_a   1.000
_cell.length_b   1.000
_cell.length_c   1.000
_cell.angle_alpha   90.00
_cell.angle_beta   90.00
_cell.angle_gamma   90.00
#
_symmetry.space_group_name_H-M   'P 1'
#
loop_
_entity.id
_entity.type
_entity.pdbx_description
1 polymer ?
#
loop_
_entity_poly.entity_id
_entity_poly.type
_entity_poly.pdbx_seq_one_letter_code
_entity_poly.pdbx_strand_id
1 'polypeptide(L)'
;TLIFLAAPKDKATSSANRAPELELTFNWDPEAYSGGRNFGHLAYKVDNIYETCQRLMDKGVTINRPPRDGYMAFVKSPDDISIELLQEGEALAPQEPWASMPNTGSW
;
A
#
# COMPACT_ATOMS: atom_id res chain seq x y z
N THR A 1 9.14 -2.28 -20.41
CA THR A 1 7.68 -2.14 -20.62
C THR A 1 7.13 -1.22 -19.56
N LEU A 2 6.17 -0.36 -19.92
CA LEU A 2 5.52 0.56 -18.97
C LEU A 2 4.12 0.03 -18.63
N ILE A 3 3.78 0.00 -17.35
CA ILE A 3 2.45 -0.38 -16.87
C ILE A 3 1.91 0.77 -16.04
N PHE A 4 0.71 1.24 -16.36
CA PHE A 4 0.04 2.31 -15.63
C PHE A 4 -1.13 1.74 -14.84
N LEU A 5 -1.14 1.97 -13.52
CA LEU A 5 -2.15 1.48 -12.60
C LEU A 5 -2.96 2.65 -12.04
N ALA A 6 -4.28 2.50 -12.02
CA ALA A 6 -5.20 3.43 -11.37
C ALA A 6 -6.07 2.67 -10.36
N ALA A 7 -6.41 3.32 -9.24
CA ALA A 7 -7.38 2.76 -8.31
C ALA A 7 -8.75 2.66 -8.99
N PRO A 8 -9.61 1.69 -8.61
CA PRO A 8 -10.91 1.52 -9.25
C PRO A 8 -11.77 2.78 -9.28
N LYS A 9 -11.71 3.61 -8.23
CA LYS A 9 -12.44 4.88 -8.10
C LYS A 9 -11.90 5.99 -9.02
N ASP A 10 -10.65 5.88 -9.48
CA ASP A 10 -9.98 6.87 -10.34
C ASP A 10 -10.01 6.52 -11.83
N LYS A 11 -10.58 5.36 -12.22
CA LYS A 11 -10.55 4.86 -13.61
C LYS A 11 -11.05 5.86 -14.65
N ALA A 12 -12.14 6.58 -14.34
CA ALA A 12 -12.70 7.58 -15.27
C ALA A 12 -11.71 8.74 -15.50
N THR A 13 -11.13 9.27 -14.42
CA THR A 13 -10.16 10.37 -14.46
C THR A 13 -8.85 9.93 -15.11
N SER A 14 -8.36 8.72 -14.81
CA SER A 14 -7.20 8.12 -15.48
C SER A 14 -7.45 7.98 -17.00
N SER A 15 -8.63 7.51 -17.41
CA SER A 15 -8.97 7.39 -18.84
C SER A 15 -9.02 8.74 -19.55
N ALA A 16 -9.54 9.77 -18.90
CA ALA A 16 -9.69 11.10 -19.49
C ALA A 16 -8.39 11.92 -19.47
N ASN A 17 -7.65 11.85 -18.36
CA ASN A 17 -6.58 12.80 -18.03
C ASN A 17 -5.23 12.13 -17.79
N ARG A 18 -5.16 10.80 -17.80
CA ARG A 18 -3.95 10.02 -17.44
C ARG A 18 -3.43 10.33 -16.03
N ALA A 19 -4.35 10.63 -15.10
CA ALA A 19 -4.04 10.93 -13.71
C ALA A 19 -5.23 10.69 -12.76
N PRO A 20 -4.98 10.30 -11.48
CA PRO A 20 -3.70 9.82 -10.96
C PRO A 20 -3.41 8.38 -11.44
N GLU A 21 -2.16 8.11 -11.80
CA GLU A 21 -1.67 6.77 -12.18
C GLU A 21 -0.33 6.49 -11.49
N LEU A 22 -0.12 5.24 -11.07
CA LEU A 22 1.20 4.71 -10.73
C LEU A 22 1.78 4.05 -11.96
N GLU A 23 2.88 4.60 -12.47
CA GLU A 23 3.67 4.00 -13.54
C GLU A 23 4.71 3.05 -12.96
N LEU A 24 4.69 1.80 -13.42
CA LEU A 24 5.71 0.79 -13.15
C LEU A 24 6.55 0.59 -14.42
N THR A 25 7.85 0.78 -14.27
CA THR A 25 8.83 0.66 -15.36
C THR A 25 9.75 -0.51 -15.10
N PHE A 26 9.85 -1.39 -16.09
CA PHE A 26 10.86 -2.45 -16.11
C PHE A 26 11.92 -2.14 -17.16
N ASN A 27 13.17 -1.98 -16.69
CA ASN A 27 14.37 -1.87 -17.52
C ASN A 27 14.90 -3.27 -17.86
N TRP A 28 15.22 -3.52 -19.14
CA TRP A 28 15.68 -4.84 -19.61
C TRP A 28 17.12 -5.15 -19.22
N ASP A 29 17.95 -4.12 -19.08
CA ASP A 29 19.30 -4.24 -18.55
C ASP A 29 19.21 -4.22 -17.02
N PRO A 30 19.65 -5.28 -16.32
CA PRO A 30 19.47 -5.39 -14.88
C PRO A 30 20.37 -4.40 -14.14
N GLU A 31 19.75 -3.55 -13.33
CA GLU A 31 20.41 -2.71 -12.35
C GLU A 31 19.86 -3.01 -10.96
N ALA A 32 20.73 -2.94 -9.95
CA ALA A 32 20.27 -3.06 -8.57
C ALA A 32 19.60 -1.74 -8.17
N TYR A 33 18.29 -1.77 -7.96
CA TYR A 33 17.59 -0.64 -7.34
C TYR A 33 17.93 -0.60 -5.86
N SER A 34 18.56 0.49 -5.42
CA SER A 34 18.68 0.79 -4.01
C SER A 34 17.53 1.68 -3.57
N GLY A 35 17.04 1.44 -2.35
CA GLY A 35 16.12 2.37 -1.71
C GLY A 35 16.78 3.74 -1.46
N GLY A 36 15.98 4.80 -1.43
CA GLY A 36 16.42 6.15 -1.12
C GLY A 36 15.53 6.82 -0.07
N ARG A 37 16.09 7.67 0.79
CA ARG A 37 15.34 8.41 1.83
C ARG A 37 14.44 9.52 1.28
N ASN A 38 14.52 9.78 -0.02
CA ASN A 38 13.82 10.86 -0.71
C ASN A 38 12.38 10.50 -1.10
N PHE A 39 12.04 9.21 -1.16
CA PHE A 39 10.68 8.75 -1.44
C PHE A 39 10.09 8.09 -0.20
N GLY A 40 9.13 8.75 0.46
CA GLY A 40 8.57 8.29 1.73
C GLY A 40 7.72 7.03 1.58
N HIS A 41 6.59 7.15 0.88
CA HIS A 41 5.66 6.06 0.61
C HIS A 41 4.60 6.49 -0.42
N LEU A 42 3.85 5.52 -0.94
CA LEU A 42 2.58 5.76 -1.63
C LEU A 42 1.43 5.46 -0.68
N ALA A 43 0.43 6.34 -0.62
CA ALA A 43 -0.74 6.17 0.23
C ALA A 43 -2.00 5.88 -0.60
N TYR A 44 -2.80 4.91 -0.15
CA TYR A 44 -4.10 4.59 -0.72
C TYR A 44 -5.17 4.54 0.36
N LYS A 45 -6.35 5.08 0.05
CA LYS A 45 -7.54 4.85 0.85
C LYS A 45 -8.20 3.52 0.47
N VAL A 46 -8.72 2.82 1.48
CA VAL A 46 -9.41 1.54 1.31
C VAL A 46 -10.73 1.56 2.07
N ASP A 47 -11.75 0.89 1.51
CA ASP A 47 -13.10 0.91 2.09
C ASP A 47 -13.16 0.25 3.47
N ASN A 48 -12.37 -0.80 3.70
CA ASN A 48 -12.23 -1.47 4.98
C ASN A 48 -10.77 -1.90 5.17
N ILE A 49 -10.10 -1.29 6.13
CA ILE A 49 -8.67 -1.53 6.37
C ILE A 49 -8.38 -2.92 6.93
N TYR A 50 -9.26 -3.49 7.76
CA TYR A 50 -9.07 -4.82 8.33
C TYR A 50 -9.23 -5.91 7.28
N GLU A 51 -10.27 -5.83 6.46
CA GLU A 51 -10.47 -6.76 5.35
C GLU A 51 -9.35 -6.66 4.33
N THR A 52 -8.88 -5.44 4.05
CA THR A 52 -7.76 -5.23 3.14
C THR A 52 -6.47 -5.84 3.69
N CYS A 53 -6.13 -5.59 4.95
CA CYS A 53 -4.94 -6.16 5.59
C CYS A 53 -5.01 -7.68 5.67
N GLN A 54 -6.17 -8.25 6.01
CA GLN A 54 -6.36 -9.70 6.03
C GLN A 54 -6.14 -10.30 4.64
N ARG A 55 -6.76 -9.73 3.60
CA ARG A 55 -6.60 -10.20 2.22
C ARG A 55 -5.15 -10.13 1.74
N LEU A 56 -4.40 -9.12 2.16
CA LEU A 56 -2.97 -9.01 1.85
C LEU A 56 -2.17 -10.10 2.59
N MET A 57 -2.43 -10.29 3.88
CA MET A 57 -1.78 -11.33 4.69
C MET A 57 -2.06 -12.74 4.17
N ASP A 58 -3.29 -13.03 3.77
CA ASP A 58 -3.70 -14.31 3.16
C ASP A 58 -2.94 -14.60 1.84
N LYS A 59 -2.44 -13.55 1.19
CA LYS A 59 -1.61 -13.63 -0.03
C LYS A 59 -0.11 -13.61 0.27
N GLY A 60 0.30 -13.74 1.53
CA GLY A 60 1.70 -13.77 1.95
C GLY A 60 2.35 -12.40 2.06
N VAL A 61 1.58 -11.30 2.01
CA VAL A 61 2.13 -9.95 2.24
C VAL A 61 2.28 -9.70 3.73
N THR A 62 3.48 -9.34 4.16
CA THR A 62 3.74 -8.94 5.54
C THR A 62 3.08 -7.60 5.84
N ILE A 63 2.31 -7.54 6.93
CA ILE A 63 1.81 -6.28 7.47
C ILE A 63 2.88 -5.69 8.39
N ASN A 64 3.68 -4.76 7.87
CA ASN A 64 4.80 -4.14 8.59
C ASN A 64 4.35 -3.33 9.79
N ARG A 65 3.27 -2.55 9.62
CA ARG A 65 2.56 -1.87 10.71
C ARG A 65 1.08 -2.25 10.63
N PRO A 66 0.54 -3.01 11.60
CA PRO A 66 -0.87 -3.36 11.62
C PRO A 66 -1.76 -2.16 11.97
N PRO A 67 -3.03 -2.16 11.50
CA PRO A 67 -4.02 -1.11 11.75
C PRO A 67 -4.57 -1.12 13.18
N ARG A 68 -3.69 -0.89 14.17
CA ARG A 68 -4.05 -0.93 15.61
C ARG A 68 -5.16 0.04 15.98
N ASP A 69 -5.12 1.21 15.37
CA ASP A 69 -6.06 2.30 15.57
C ASP A 69 -7.29 2.22 14.65
N GLY A 70 -7.37 1.17 13.82
CA GLY A 70 -8.43 1.02 12.82
C GLY A 70 -8.40 2.05 11.70
N TYR A 71 -7.29 2.78 11.53
CA TYR A 71 -7.17 3.83 10.53
C TYR A 71 -6.01 3.63 9.57
N MET A 72 -4.84 3.16 10.02
CA MET A 72 -3.64 3.16 9.19
C MET A 72 -2.81 1.88 9.31
N ALA A 73 -2.34 1.35 8.18
CA ALA A 73 -1.42 0.23 8.11
C ALA A 73 -0.29 0.50 7.11
N PHE A 74 0.84 -0.19 7.27
CA PHE A 74 1.93 -0.21 6.28
C PHE A 74 2.23 -1.63 5.81
N VAL A 75 2.49 -1.74 4.51
CA VAL A 75 3.08 -2.90 3.86
C VAL A 75 4.26 -2.44 2.99
N LYS A 76 5.04 -3.38 2.47
CA LYS A 76 6.09 -3.12 1.47
C LYS A 76 5.84 -3.90 0.19
N SER A 77 6.20 -3.30 -0.95
CA SER A 77 6.32 -4.02 -2.21
C SER A 77 7.54 -4.96 -2.19
N PRO A 78 7.66 -5.89 -3.16
CA PRO A 78 8.87 -6.70 -3.31
C PRO A 78 10.16 -5.89 -3.54
N ASP A 79 10.04 -4.66 -4.03
CA ASP A 79 11.15 -3.72 -4.27
C ASP A 79 11.36 -2.74 -3.09
N ASP A 80 10.88 -3.11 -1.89
CA ASP A 80 11.02 -2.36 -0.64
C ASP A 80 10.36 -0.96 -0.62
N ILE A 81 9.43 -0.68 -1.53
CA ILE A 81 8.66 0.56 -1.51
C ILE A 81 7.57 0.47 -0.44
N SER A 82 7.60 1.39 0.52
CA SER A 82 6.58 1.50 1.57
C SER A 82 5.24 1.96 0.98
N ILE A 83 4.18 1.22 1.32
CA ILE A 83 2.79 1.52 0.93
C ILE A 83 1.97 1.73 2.22
N GLU A 84 1.36 2.91 2.35
CA GLU A 84 0.44 3.27 3.41
C GLU A 84 -1.00 2.96 2.97
N LEU A 85 -1.74 2.27 3.83
CA LEU A 85 -3.16 2.02 3.67
C LEU A 85 -3.91 2.82 4.72
N LEU A 86 -4.89 3.61 4.27
CA LEU A 86 -5.73 4.43 5.13
C LEU A 86 -7.18 3.98 5.02
N GLN A 87 -7.87 3.87 6.15
CA GLN A 87 -9.31 3.69 6.19
C GLN A 87 -9.99 4.89 5.52
N GLU A 88 -10.89 4.63 4.58
CA GLU A 88 -11.73 5.68 4.04
C GLU A 88 -12.81 6.08 5.06
N GLY A 89 -12.89 7.38 5.37
CA GLY A 89 -13.78 7.90 6.39
C GLY A 89 -13.14 7.88 7.78
N GLU A 90 -13.94 7.59 8.80
CA GLU A 90 -13.52 7.55 10.19
C GLU A 90 -12.73 6.27 10.53
N ALA A 91 -11.92 6.33 11.58
CA ALA A 91 -11.23 5.17 12.12
C ALA A 91 -12.24 4.08 12.57
N LEU A 92 -11.95 2.83 12.25
CA LEU A 92 -12.69 1.69 12.80
C LEU A 92 -12.33 1.49 14.28
N ALA A 93 -13.23 0.87 15.05
CA ALA A 93 -12.92 0.51 16.42
C ALA A 93 -11.76 -0.51 16.46
N PRO A 94 -10.78 -0.36 17.38
CA PRO A 94 -9.67 -1.31 17.51
C PRO A 94 -10.16 -2.76 17.62
N GLN A 95 -9.54 -3.65 16.84
CA GLN A 95 -9.93 -5.06 16.77
C GLN A 95 -8.71 -5.98 16.83
N GLU A 96 -8.85 -7.12 17.49
CA GLU A 96 -7.85 -8.21 17.42
C GLU A 96 -7.92 -8.96 16.07
N PRO A 97 -6.79 -9.48 15.56
CA PRO A 97 -5.44 -9.45 16.18
C PRO A 97 -4.69 -8.13 15.97
N TRP A 98 -5.24 -7.19 15.20
CA TRP A 98 -4.53 -5.99 14.76
C TRP A 98 -4.07 -5.10 15.91
N ALA A 99 -4.93 -4.92 16.93
CA ALA A 99 -4.66 -4.08 18.09
C ALA A 99 -3.40 -4.52 18.86
N SER A 100 -3.19 -5.82 19.01
CA SER A 100 -2.05 -6.38 19.75
C SER A 100 -0.85 -6.78 18.89
N MET A 101 -1.02 -6.88 17.56
CA MET A 101 0.02 -7.33 16.66
C MET A 101 1.24 -6.37 16.66
N PRO A 102 2.49 -6.87 16.81
CA PRO A 102 3.68 -6.02 16.79
C PRO A 102 4.03 -5.55 15.37
N ASN A 103 4.88 -4.53 15.27
CA ASN A 103 5.45 -4.17 13.97
C ASN A 103 6.41 -5.27 13.50
N THR A 104 6.50 -5.46 12.19
CA THR A 104 7.44 -6.40 11.56
C THR A 104 8.34 -5.67 10.57
N GLY A 105 9.66 -5.86 10.70
CA GLY A 105 10.65 -5.26 9.81
C GLY A 105 10.85 -3.76 10.03
N SER A 106 11.20 -3.05 8.96
CA SER A 106 11.37 -1.59 8.92
C SER A 106 10.22 -0.92 8.18
N TRP A 107 9.99 0.37 8.45
CA TRP A 107 8.97 1.20 7.80
C TRP A 107 9.58 2.43 7.16
#